data_AF-A0A7W4I0V5-F1
#
_entry.id   AF-A0A7W4I0V5-F1
#
_cell.length_a   1.000
_cell.length_b   1.000
_cell.length_c   1.000
_cell.angle_alpha   90.00
_cell.angle_beta   90.00
_cell.angle_gamma   90.00
#
_symmetry.space_group_name_H-M   'P 1'
#
loop_
_entity.id
_entity.type
_entity.pdbx_description
1 polymer ?
#
loop_
_entity_poly.entity_id
_entity_poly.type
_entity_poly.pdbx_seq_one_letter_code
_entity_poly.pdbx_strand_id
1 'polypeptide(L)'
;MREFPQYGERYQHQEGRTVRILNLQRAREAISQLNPEFAYEVIFEYELSGNVTVMPLPWFAEVYTKIADAPRTLGSRSSGSQPPLRLHPSVKVVRSRHWTAERPAPEHDDTHYSRFL
;
A
#
# COMPACT_ATOMS: atom_id res chain seq x y z
N MET A 1 -20.74 11.51 12.97
CA MET A 1 -20.05 10.27 12.55
C MET A 1 -18.58 10.61 12.45
N ARG A 2 -17.66 9.88 13.08
CA ARG A 2 -16.21 10.11 12.92
C ARG A 2 -15.82 9.58 11.54
N GLU A 3 -15.29 10.44 10.68
CA GLU A 3 -14.79 10.01 9.37
C GLU A 3 -13.48 9.24 9.56
N PHE A 4 -13.38 8.08 8.91
CA PHE A 4 -12.18 7.26 8.93
C PHE A 4 -11.20 7.73 7.85
N PRO A 5 -9.90 7.87 8.17
CA PRO A 5 -8.90 8.21 7.18
C PRO A 5 -8.88 7.19 6.04
N GLN A 6 -8.80 7.67 4.82
CA GLN A 6 -8.78 6.87 3.60
C GLN A 6 -7.39 6.85 2.98
N TYR A 7 -7.09 5.76 2.26
CA TYR A 7 -5.86 5.63 1.51
C TYR A 7 -5.60 6.84 0.60
N GLY A 8 -4.40 7.39 0.66
CA GLY A 8 -3.97 8.51 -0.17
C GLY A 8 -4.42 9.89 0.32
N GLU A 9 -5.25 9.98 1.37
CA GLU A 9 -5.51 11.26 2.03
C GLU A 9 -4.23 11.85 2.62
N ARG A 10 -4.18 13.19 2.71
CA ARG A 10 -3.04 13.91 3.28
C ARG A 10 -3.46 14.66 4.53
N TYR A 11 -2.62 14.54 5.54
CA TYR A 11 -2.83 15.13 6.85
C TYR A 11 -1.59 15.92 7.28
N GLN A 12 -1.81 16.96 8.08
CA GLN A 12 -0.75 17.79 8.63
C GLN A 12 -0.72 17.69 10.16
N HIS A 13 0.45 17.40 10.71
CA HIS A 13 0.72 17.42 12.13
C HIS A 13 0.69 18.87 12.66
N GLN A 14 0.36 19.06 13.94
CA GLN A 14 0.41 20.38 14.58
C GLN A 14 1.80 21.05 14.50
N GLU A 15 2.89 20.28 14.43
CA GLU A 15 4.26 20.77 14.23
C GLU A 15 4.62 21.04 12.74
N GLY A 16 3.65 20.97 11.82
CA GLY A 16 3.81 21.31 10.41
C GLY A 16 4.27 20.16 9.50
N ARG A 17 4.51 18.95 10.03
CA ARG A 17 4.89 17.77 9.23
C ARG A 17 3.69 17.24 8.44
N THR A 18 3.89 16.91 7.17
CA THR A 18 2.83 16.32 6.33
C THR A 18 2.99 14.81 6.22
N VAL A 19 1.86 14.10 6.31
CA VAL A 19 1.79 12.66 6.17
C VAL A 19 0.72 12.26 5.16
N ARG A 20 0.93 11.11 4.53
CA ARG A 20 -0.02 10.48 3.62
C ARG A 20 -0.52 9.17 4.22
N ILE A 21 -1.83 8.95 4.19
CA ILE A 21 -2.43 7.72 4.70
C ILE A 21 -2.14 6.57 3.76
N LEU A 22 -1.65 5.46 4.31
CA LEU A 22 -1.38 4.22 3.58
C LEU A 22 -2.43 3.15 3.87
N ASN A 23 -2.94 3.07 5.09
CA ASN A 23 -4.00 2.12 5.43
C ASN A 23 -4.67 2.47 6.77
N LEU A 24 -5.85 1.93 6.99
CA LEU A 24 -6.49 1.82 8.29
C LEU A 24 -6.67 0.34 8.60
N GLN A 25 -6.16 -0.12 9.73
CA GLN A 25 -6.26 -1.51 10.15
C GLN A 25 -6.90 -1.65 11.52
N ARG A 26 -7.40 -2.85 11.81
CA ARG A 26 -7.87 -3.18 13.16
C ARG A 26 -6.68 -3.45 14.07
N ALA A 27 -6.70 -2.89 15.27
CA ALA A 27 -5.73 -3.19 16.31
C ALA A 27 -5.85 -4.65 16.76
N ARG A 28 -4.83 -5.14 17.48
CA ARG A 28 -4.83 -6.51 18.04
C ARG A 28 -6.04 -6.74 18.94
N GLU A 29 -6.61 -7.94 18.86
CA GLU A 29 -7.85 -8.28 19.57
C GLU A 29 -7.79 -7.98 21.08
N ALA A 30 -6.68 -8.35 21.74
CA ALA A 30 -6.45 -8.11 23.16
C ALA A 30 -6.57 -6.61 23.55
N ILE A 31 -6.12 -5.71 22.67
CA ILE A 31 -6.18 -4.26 22.90
C ILE A 31 -7.61 -3.77 22.65
N SER A 32 -8.24 -4.22 21.56
CA SER A 32 -9.58 -3.80 21.17
C SER A 32 -10.69 -4.28 22.13
N GLN A 33 -10.48 -5.39 22.84
CA GLN A 33 -11.41 -5.89 23.86
C GLN A 33 -11.33 -5.09 25.16
N LEU A 34 -10.11 -4.69 25.55
CA LEU A 34 -9.89 -3.92 26.77
C LEU A 34 -10.27 -2.44 26.58
N ASN A 35 -9.95 -1.87 25.41
CA ASN A 35 -10.19 -0.47 25.08
C ASN A 35 -10.75 -0.35 23.64
N PRO A 36 -12.09 -0.43 23.47
CA PRO A 36 -12.72 -0.43 22.16
C PRO A 36 -12.50 0.86 21.37
N GLU A 37 -12.18 1.97 22.02
CA GLU A 37 -11.83 3.24 21.39
C GLU A 37 -10.52 3.16 20.59
N PHE A 38 -9.61 2.24 20.94
CA PHE A 38 -8.35 1.98 20.24
C PHE A 38 -8.43 0.79 19.28
N ALA A 39 -9.63 0.40 18.85
CA ALA A 39 -9.81 -0.73 17.95
C ALA A 39 -9.20 -0.55 16.55
N TYR A 40 -8.80 0.67 16.17
CA TYR A 40 -8.24 0.99 14.87
C TYR A 40 -6.91 1.71 14.97
N GLU A 41 -6.02 1.39 14.03
CA GLU A 41 -4.71 2.00 13.85
C GLU A 41 -4.58 2.54 12.43
N VAL A 42 -3.98 3.72 12.31
CA VAL A 42 -3.68 4.39 11.06
C VAL A 42 -2.22 4.12 10.72
N ILE A 43 -1.98 3.64 9.51
CA ILE A 43 -0.65 3.51 8.93
C ILE A 43 -0.46 4.66 7.96
N PHE A 44 0.59 5.44 8.14
CA PHE A 44 0.87 6.61 7.32
C PHE A 44 2.37 6.76 7.07
N GLU A 45 2.69 7.53 6.03
CA GLU A 45 4.04 7.83 5.59
C GLU A 45 4.30 9.33 5.71
N TYR A 46 5.45 9.72 6.26
CA TYR A 46 5.91 11.10 6.24
C TYR A 46 6.39 11.48 4.85
N GLU A 47 5.84 12.54 4.25
CA GLU A 47 6.16 12.89 2.86
C GLU A 47 7.62 13.31 2.65
N LEU A 48 8.24 13.93 3.65
CA LEU A 48 9.61 14.41 3.55
C LEU A 48 10.65 13.29 3.72
N SER A 49 10.41 12.35 4.63
CA SER A 49 11.38 11.29 4.95
C SER A 49 11.05 9.94 4.30
N GLY A 50 9.81 9.73 3.84
CA GLY A 50 9.32 8.42 3.41
C GLY A 50 9.16 7.41 4.55
N ASN A 51 9.34 7.84 5.81
CA ASN A 51 9.25 6.93 6.95
C ASN A 51 7.78 6.53 7.17
N VAL A 52 7.55 5.24 7.31
CA VAL A 52 6.24 4.68 7.64
C VAL A 52 6.10 4.57 9.15
N THR A 53 4.93 4.91 9.68
CA THR A 53 4.61 4.85 11.10
C THR A 53 3.16 4.38 11.29
N VAL A 54 2.88 3.78 12.44
CA VAL A 54 1.57 3.31 12.85
C VAL A 54 1.17 4.01 14.14
N MET A 55 -0.08 4.45 14.23
CA MET A 55 -0.61 5.14 15.41
C MET A 55 -2.08 4.77 15.64
N PRO A 56 -2.55 4.69 16.89
CA PRO A 56 -3.97 4.52 17.16
C PRO A 56 -4.79 5.68 16.59
N LEU A 57 -5.94 5.36 16.00
CA LEU A 57 -6.81 6.33 15.34
C LEU A 57 -7.21 7.53 16.23
N PRO A 58 -7.54 7.36 17.52
CA PRO A 58 -7.89 8.49 18.38
C PRO A 58 -6.75 9.50 18.50
N TRP A 59 -5.53 9.03 18.76
CA TRP A 59 -4.35 9.90 18.88
C TRP A 59 -4.02 10.57 17.55
N PHE A 60 -4.14 9.84 16.44
CA PHE A 60 -3.95 10.42 15.13
C PHE A 60 -4.92 11.59 14.88
N ALA A 61 -6.20 11.41 15.21
CA ALA A 61 -7.23 12.44 15.03
C ALA A 61 -7.06 13.66 15.95
N GLU A 62 -6.33 13.54 17.06
CA GLU A 62 -6.03 14.66 17.97
C GLU A 62 -4.91 15.56 17.43
N VAL A 63 -3.88 14.97 16.82
CA VAL A 63 -2.64 15.68 16.45
C VAL A 63 -2.49 15.95 14.95
N TYR A 64 -3.31 15.32 14.12
CA TYR A 64 -3.30 15.50 12.67
C TYR A 64 -4.61 16.06 12.14
N THR A 65 -4.52 17.08 11.28
CA THR A 65 -5.66 17.68 10.59
C THR A 65 -5.62 17.34 9.10
N LYS A 66 -6.76 16.95 8.53
CA LYS A 66 -6.89 16.65 7.10
C LYS A 66 -6.65 17.92 6.27
N ILE A 67 -5.76 17.84 5.28
CA ILE A 67 -5.43 18.96 4.39
C ILE A 67 -5.75 18.67 2.92
N ALA A 68 -5.88 17.39 2.53
CA ALA A 68 -6.32 17.02 1.20
C ALA A 68 -7.06 15.67 1.21
N ASP A 69 -8.09 15.57 0.38
CA ASP A 69 -8.79 14.32 0.10
C ASP A 69 -7.90 13.31 -0.64
N ALA A 70 -8.28 12.04 -0.57
CA ALA A 70 -7.65 10.99 -1.35
C ALA A 70 -7.70 11.38 -2.84
N PRO A 71 -6.61 11.19 -3.59
CA PRO A 71 -6.66 11.37 -5.03
C PRO A 71 -7.78 10.50 -5.57
N ARG A 72 -8.75 11.13 -6.24
CA ARG A 72 -9.87 10.42 -6.86
C ARG A 72 -9.28 9.41 -7.81
N THR A 73 -9.28 8.14 -7.43
CA THR A 73 -9.02 7.06 -8.37
C THR A 73 -10.12 7.15 -9.41
N LEU A 74 -9.78 7.70 -10.58
CA LEU A 74 -10.63 7.70 -11.78
C LEU A 74 -10.82 6.24 -12.21
N GLY A 75 -11.68 5.52 -11.49
CA GLY A 75 -11.96 4.10 -11.67
C GLY A 75 -10.71 3.23 -11.53
N SER A 76 -10.76 2.29 -10.59
CA SER A 76 -10.19 0.97 -10.89
C SER A 76 -10.74 0.60 -12.27
N ARG A 77 -9.90 0.56 -13.31
CA ARG A 77 -10.30 -0.02 -14.60
C ARG A 77 -10.68 -1.44 -14.23
N SER A 78 -11.98 -1.69 -14.24
CA SER A 78 -12.54 -3.01 -14.03
C SER A 78 -11.71 -4.01 -14.83
N SER A 79 -11.34 -5.10 -14.17
CA SER A 79 -10.85 -6.31 -14.83
C SER A 79 -11.99 -6.82 -15.73
N GLY A 80 -12.09 -6.22 -16.90
CA GLY A 80 -13.19 -6.37 -17.84
C GLY A 80 -12.74 -5.79 -19.16
N SER A 81 -12.11 -6.64 -19.97
CA SER A 81 -11.79 -6.45 -21.40
C SER A 81 -11.56 -4.98 -21.80
N GLN A 82 -10.31 -4.51 -21.71
CA GLN A 82 -9.96 -3.21 -22.28
C GLN A 82 -10.34 -3.20 -23.78
N PRO A 83 -11.05 -2.17 -24.28
CA PRO A 83 -11.20 -1.99 -25.71
C PRO A 83 -9.79 -1.86 -26.32
N PRO A 84 -9.52 -2.49 -27.48
CA PRO A 84 -8.19 -2.44 -28.07
C PRO A 84 -7.79 -0.99 -28.31
N LEU A 85 -6.58 -0.63 -27.89
CA LEU A 85 -5.97 0.66 -28.19
C LEU A 85 -6.12 0.92 -29.69
N ARG A 86 -6.92 1.92 -30.07
CA ARG A 86 -7.05 2.37 -31.46
C ARG A 86 -5.77 3.08 -31.84
N LEU A 87 -4.78 2.31 -32.25
CA LEU A 87 -3.53 2.83 -32.76
C LEU A 87 -3.76 3.37 -34.17
N HIS A 88 -3.12 4.49 -34.47
CA HIS A 88 -3.14 5.08 -35.79
C HIS A 88 -2.55 4.09 -36.81
N PRO A 89 -3.10 3.97 -38.04
CA PRO A 89 -2.68 2.97 -39.03
C PRO A 89 -1.20 3.00 -39.43
N SER A 90 -0.45 4.06 -39.09
CA SER A 90 1.00 4.16 -39.31
C SER A 90 1.86 3.53 -38.21
N VAL A 91 1.27 3.09 -37.09
CA VAL A 91 2.01 2.58 -35.94
C VAL A 91 2.23 1.08 -36.06
N LYS A 92 3.49 0.64 -36.13
CA LYS A 92 3.87 -0.77 -36.05
C LYS A 92 4.01 -1.19 -34.60
N VAL A 93 3.14 -2.09 -34.14
CA VAL A 93 3.23 -2.68 -32.79
C VAL A 93 4.08 -3.93 -32.83
N VAL A 94 5.20 -3.92 -32.11
CA VAL A 94 5.97 -5.12 -31.83
C VAL A 94 5.52 -5.65 -30.48
N ARG A 95 4.88 -6.82 -30.44
CA ARG A 95 4.53 -7.49 -29.19
C ARG A 95 5.67 -8.44 -28.81
N SER A 96 6.34 -8.15 -27.70
CA SER A 96 7.29 -9.08 -27.10
C SER A 96 6.53 -10.34 -26.67
N ARG A 97 6.92 -11.51 -27.18
CA ARG A 97 6.36 -12.78 -26.69
C ARG A 97 6.76 -12.94 -25.24
N HIS A 98 5.79 -13.21 -24.37
CA HIS A 98 6.07 -13.70 -23.02
C HIS A 98 6.86 -15.00 -23.15
N TRP A 99 8.14 -14.96 -22.76
CA TRP A 99 8.88 -16.18 -22.46
C TRP A 99 8.45 -16.61 -21.06
N THR A 100 7.69 -17.70 -20.96
CA THR A 100 7.53 -18.40 -19.69
C THR A 100 8.91 -18.93 -19.32
N ALA A 101 9.64 -18.17 -18.50
CA ALA A 101 10.81 -18.69 -17.82
C ALA A 101 10.32 -19.66 -16.74
N GLU A 102 10.03 -20.90 -17.12
CA GLU A 102 10.16 -22.00 -16.18
C GLU A 102 11.60 -21.96 -15.68
N ARG A 103 11.81 -21.53 -14.43
CA ARG A 103 13.10 -21.69 -13.77
C ARG A 103 13.36 -23.19 -13.65
N PRO A 104 14.46 -23.73 -14.20
CA PRO A 104 14.86 -25.08 -13.86
C PRO A 104 15.01 -25.16 -12.34
N ALA A 105 14.50 -26.23 -11.74
CA ALA A 105 14.76 -26.50 -10.33
C ALA A 105 16.29 -26.59 -10.13
N PRO A 106 16.82 -26.03 -9.03
CA PRO A 106 18.24 -26.15 -8.75
C PRO A 106 18.62 -27.63 -8.65
N GLU A 107 19.58 -28.04 -9.46
CA GLU A 107 20.16 -29.38 -9.43
C GLU A 107 20.80 -29.56 -8.04
N HIS A 108 20.36 -30.59 -7.31
CA HIS A 108 20.86 -30.87 -5.97
C HIS A 108 22.24 -31.51 -6.12
N ASP A 109 23.27 -30.68 -6.23
CA ASP A 109 24.65 -31.13 -6.33
C ASP A 109 25.13 -31.63 -4.95
N ASP A 110 25.25 -32.95 -4.81
CA ASP A 110 25.73 -33.64 -3.60
C ASP A 110 27.20 -33.34 -3.24
N THR A 111 27.87 -32.47 -4.01
CA THR A 111 29.26 -32.04 -3.79
C THR A 111 29.41 -30.94 -2.73
N HIS A 112 28.33 -30.55 -2.04
CA HIS A 112 28.33 -29.49 -1.04
C HIS A 112 28.78 -29.98 0.35
N TYR A 113 29.79 -29.31 0.94
CA TYR A 113 30.46 -29.65 2.20
C TYR A 113 29.61 -29.52 3.50
N SER A 114 28.29 -29.46 3.40
CA SER A 114 27.39 -29.24 4.55
C SER A 114 27.05 -30.51 5.36
N ARG A 115 27.75 -31.63 5.15
CA ARG A 115 27.54 -32.90 5.87
C ARG A 115 28.43 -33.12 7.10
N PHE A 116 29.26 -32.15 7.50
CA PHE A 116 30.26 -32.34 8.57
C PHE A 116 30.14 -31.37 9.77
N LEU A 117 28.94 -30.91 10.12
CA LEU A 117 28.69 -30.24 11.42
C LEU A 117 27.59 -30.96 12.19
#